data_AF-A0A3D0VI71-F1
#
_entry.id   AF-A0A3D0VI71-F1
#
_cell.length_a   1.000
_cell.length_b   1.000
_cell.length_c   1.000
_cell.angle_alpha   90.00
_cell.angle_beta   90.00
_cell.angle_gamma   90.00
#
_symmetry.space_group_name_H-M   'P 1'
#
loop_
_entity.id
_entity.type
_entity.pdbx_description
1 polymer ?
#
loop_
_entity_poly.entity_id
_entity_poly.type
_entity_poly.pdbx_seq_one_letter_code
_entity_poly.pdbx_strand_id
1 'polypeptide(L)'
;MAAAKKLVADEAAGIVFSDGVRTVGKDIQPGVYVSIGNLSDCYWERLDSSGEILDNNFIMGAPRAQVTVRSSDFAFNSTGCGQWKRQ
;
A
#
# COMPACT_ATOMS: atom_id res chain seq x y z
N MET A 1 10.61 2.30 22.52
CA MET A 1 11.43 1.12 22.13
C MET A 1 10.58 -0.02 21.56
N ALA A 2 9.56 -0.54 22.26
CA ALA A 2 8.76 -1.68 21.77
C ALA A 2 7.97 -1.42 20.47
N ALA A 3 7.36 -0.24 20.33
CA ALA A 3 6.55 0.11 19.14
C ALA A 3 7.39 0.20 17.85
N ALA A 4 8.59 0.79 17.91
CA ALA A 4 9.50 0.87 16.78
C ALA A 4 9.98 -0.53 16.33
N LYS A 5 10.26 -1.42 17.28
CA LYS A 5 10.67 -2.80 16.98
C LYS A 5 9.57 -3.59 16.26
N LYS A 6 8.30 -3.32 16.60
CA LYS A 6 7.14 -3.92 15.93
C LYS A 6 6.96 -3.38 14.51
N LEU A 7 7.10 -2.07 14.29
CA LEU A 7 6.99 -1.48 12.96
C LEU A 7 8.02 -2.07 11.99
N VAL A 8 9.28 -2.19 12.42
CA VAL A 8 10.35 -2.80 11.59
C VAL A 8 10.02 -4.26 11.24
N ALA A 9 9.46 -5.03 12.17
CA ALA A 9 9.06 -6.40 11.90
C ALA A 9 7.85 -6.49 10.94
N ASP A 10 6.87 -5.59 11.10
CA ASP A 10 5.69 -5.51 10.24
C ASP A 10 6.06 -5.06 8.81
N GLU A 11 7.05 -4.16 8.66
CA GLU A 11 7.62 -3.77 7.36
C GLU A 11 8.40 -4.93 6.74
N ALA A 12 9.25 -5.62 7.50
CA ALA A 12 9.99 -6.79 7.03
C ALA A 12 9.06 -7.95 6.61
N ALA A 13 7.88 -8.07 7.24
CA ALA A 13 6.86 -9.03 6.86
C ALA A 13 6.01 -8.60 5.64
N GLY A 14 6.24 -7.39 5.11
CA GLY A 14 5.51 -6.85 3.96
C GLY A 14 4.03 -6.62 4.25
N ILE A 15 3.67 -6.32 5.50
CA ILE A 15 2.29 -6.02 5.93
C ILE A 15 2.10 -4.55 6.33
N VAL A 16 3.19 -3.78 6.42
CA VAL A 16 3.17 -2.33 6.57
C VAL A 16 4.15 -1.73 5.57
N PHE A 17 3.78 -0.66 4.89
CA PHE A 17 4.67 0.04 3.98
C PHE A 17 4.23 1.49 3.76
N SER A 18 5.17 2.38 3.45
CA SER A 18 4.90 3.74 3.01
C SER A 18 4.74 3.83 1.48
N ASP A 19 4.42 5.02 0.99
CA ASP A 19 4.45 5.39 -0.43
C ASP A 19 5.69 4.89 -1.22
N GLY A 20 5.50 4.80 -2.54
CA GLY A 20 6.43 4.27 -3.53
C GLY A 20 5.99 2.92 -4.10
N VAL A 21 6.75 2.43 -5.08
CA VAL A 21 6.50 1.16 -5.77
C VAL A 21 6.89 -0.02 -4.86
N ARG A 22 6.03 -1.04 -4.79
CA ARG A 22 6.23 -2.30 -4.05
C ARG A 22 5.87 -3.49 -4.94
N THR A 23 6.79 -4.42 -5.12
CA THR A 23 6.51 -5.68 -5.83
C THR A 23 5.70 -6.61 -4.94
N VAL A 24 4.56 -7.08 -5.45
CA VAL A 24 3.65 -7.98 -4.72
C VAL A 24 4.27 -9.38 -4.64
N GLY A 25 4.18 -10.01 -3.47
CA GLY A 25 4.83 -11.29 -3.16
C GLY A 25 6.30 -11.19 -2.77
N LYS A 26 6.94 -10.02 -2.97
CA LYS A 26 8.33 -9.75 -2.55
C LYS A 26 8.39 -8.68 -1.46
N ASP A 27 7.99 -7.45 -1.79
CA ASP A 27 8.08 -6.32 -0.86
C ASP A 27 6.83 -6.23 0.02
N ILE A 28 5.67 -6.61 -0.53
CA ILE A 28 4.38 -6.64 0.18
C ILE A 28 3.62 -7.93 -0.11
N GLN A 29 2.83 -8.40 0.85
CA GLN A 29 2.02 -9.61 0.67
C GLN A 29 0.61 -9.29 0.11
N PRO A 30 -0.02 -10.18 -0.66
CA PRO A 30 -1.41 -9.99 -1.09
C PRO A 30 -2.36 -9.82 0.10
N GLY A 31 -3.31 -8.90 0.02
CA GLY A 31 -4.26 -8.67 1.11
C GLY A 31 -5.00 -7.35 1.02
N VAL A 32 -5.80 -7.09 2.04
CA VAL A 32 -6.50 -5.82 2.20
C VAL A 32 -5.61 -4.86 2.96
N TYR A 33 -5.26 -3.74 2.34
CA TYR A 33 -4.49 -2.67 2.94
C TYR A 33 -5.38 -1.48 3.24
N VAL A 34 -5.10 -0.82 4.36
CA VAL A 34 -5.78 0.39 4.77
C VAL A 34 -4.73 1.44 5.10
N SER A 35 -4.92 2.64 4.54
CA SER A 35 -4.26 3.84 5.00
C SER A 35 -5.26 4.70 5.78
N ILE A 36 -4.83 5.22 6.92
CA ILE A 36 -5.64 6.03 7.84
C ILE A 36 -4.90 7.33 8.11
N GLY A 37 -5.62 8.45 8.12
CA GLY A 37 -5.08 9.77 8.40
C GLY A 37 -5.79 10.82 7.57
N ASN A 38 -5.30 12.06 7.60
CA ASN A 38 -5.79 13.11 6.72
C ASN A 38 -5.15 12.93 5.34
N LEU A 39 -5.71 12.02 4.54
CA LEU A 39 -5.24 11.80 3.18
C LEU A 39 -5.59 13.03 2.33
N SER A 40 -4.60 13.56 1.63
CA SER A 40 -4.73 14.65 0.67
C SER A 40 -3.87 14.30 -0.53
N ASP A 41 -4.41 14.48 -1.73
CA ASP A 41 -3.72 14.17 -2.99
C ASP A 41 -3.13 12.74 -3.02
N CYS A 42 -3.84 11.79 -2.40
CA CYS A 42 -3.43 10.39 -2.34
C CYS A 42 -3.79 9.69 -3.65
N TYR A 43 -2.77 9.29 -4.40
CA TYR A 43 -2.90 8.44 -5.57
C TYR A 43 -2.39 7.05 -5.26
N TRP A 44 -3.14 6.02 -5.66
CA TRP A 44 -2.65 4.64 -5.66
C TRP A 44 -3.03 3.93 -6.94
N GLU A 45 -2.23 2.95 -7.32
CA GLU A 45 -2.46 2.08 -8.46
C GLU A 45 -1.97 0.66 -8.20
N ARG A 46 -2.65 -0.29 -8.82
CA ARG A 46 -2.26 -1.70 -8.93
C ARG A 46 -1.84 -1.95 -10.38
N LEU A 47 -0.70 -2.60 -10.55
CA LEU A 47 -0.06 -2.79 -11.85
C LEU A 47 0.08 -4.27 -12.17
N ASP A 48 -0.04 -4.62 -13.44
CA ASP A 48 0.32 -5.95 -13.94
C ASP A 48 1.83 -6.06 -14.25
N SER A 49 2.27 -7.22 -14.73
CA SER A 49 3.70 -7.48 -15.02
C SER A 49 4.27 -6.66 -16.19
N SER A 50 3.41 -6.09 -17.02
CA SER A 50 3.78 -5.19 -18.11
C SER A 50 3.82 -3.72 -17.66
N GLY A 51 3.42 -3.44 -16.42
CA GLY A 51 3.29 -2.08 -15.89
C GLY A 51 1.97 -1.41 -16.28
N GLU A 52 0.99 -2.16 -16.79
CA GLU A 52 -0.34 -1.63 -17.10
C GLU A 52 -1.17 -1.50 -15.81
N ILE A 53 -1.99 -0.45 -15.73
CA ILE A 53 -2.86 -0.20 -14.58
C ILE A 53 -4.03 -1.19 -14.60
N LEU A 54 -4.10 -2.02 -13.56
CA LEU A 54 -5.23 -2.90 -13.26
C LEU A 54 -6.37 -2.14 -12.58
N ASP A 55 -6.03 -1.22 -11.69
CA ASP A 55 -6.97 -0.41 -10.90
C ASP A 55 -6.22 0.78 -10.29
N ASN A 56 -6.88 1.92 -10.16
CA ASN A 56 -6.32 3.11 -9.51
C ASN A 56 -7.40 3.99 -8.88
N ASN A 57 -6.97 4.89 -8.00
CA ASN A 57 -7.85 5.94 -7.48
C ASN A 57 -7.05 7.18 -7.08
N PHE A 58 -7.66 8.34 -7.26
CA PHE A 58 -7.14 9.63 -6.80
C PHE A 58 -8.07 10.20 -5.72
N ILE A 59 -7.58 10.23 -4.49
CA ILE A 59 -8.32 10.64 -3.30
C ILE A 59 -7.86 12.06 -2.93
N MET A 60 -8.68 13.05 -3.31
CA MET A 60 -8.43 14.46 -2.98
C MET A 60 -8.44 14.73 -1.47
N GLY A 61 -9.31 14.04 -0.72
CA GLY A 61 -9.50 14.26 0.71
C GLY A 61 -10.34 13.16 1.34
N ALA A 62 -9.77 12.39 2.27
CA ALA A 62 -10.50 11.38 3.03
C ALA A 62 -9.79 11.01 4.35
N PRO A 63 -10.52 10.53 5.38
CA PRO A 63 -9.91 10.02 6.60
C PRO A 63 -9.26 8.64 6.43
N ARG A 64 -9.54 7.95 5.31
CA ARG A 64 -9.20 6.55 5.08
C ARG A 64 -9.20 6.21 3.60
N ALA A 65 -8.27 5.34 3.20
CA ALA A 65 -8.29 4.61 1.94
C ALA A 65 -8.19 3.11 2.21
N GLN A 66 -8.81 2.29 1.36
CA GLN A 66 -8.74 0.82 1.44
C GLN A 66 -8.54 0.25 0.04
N VAL A 67 -7.61 -0.69 -0.10
CA VAL A 67 -7.31 -1.37 -1.36
C VAL A 67 -7.15 -2.87 -1.11
N THR A 68 -7.65 -3.68 -2.03
CA THR A 68 -7.35 -5.12 -2.07
C THR A 68 -6.25 -5.36 -3.09
N VAL A 69 -5.04 -5.66 -2.61
CA VAL A 69 -3.91 -6.10 -3.43
C VAL A 69 -4.04 -7.60 -3.65
N ARG A 70 -4.22 -8.02 -4.89
CA ARG A 70 -4.43 -9.43 -5.26
C ARG A 70 -3.10 -10.12 -5.47
N SER A 71 -3.07 -11.44 -5.34
CA SER A 71 -1.87 -12.24 -5.62
C SER A 71 -1.47 -12.26 -7.10
N SER A 72 -2.38 -11.86 -8.00
CA SER A 72 -2.13 -11.71 -9.43
C SER A 72 -1.53 -10.34 -9.80
N ASP A 73 -1.59 -9.37 -8.89
CA ASP A 73 -0.99 -8.06 -9.14
C ASP A 73 0.53 -8.21 -9.14
N PHE A 74 1.22 -7.44 -9.97
CA PHE A 74 2.67 -7.44 -10.01
C PHE A 74 3.26 -6.40 -9.07
N ALA A 75 2.71 -5.18 -9.08
CA ALA A 75 3.15 -4.10 -8.22
C ALA A 75 1.98 -3.28 -7.68
N PHE A 76 2.21 -2.68 -6.52
CA PHE A 76 1.39 -1.62 -5.97
C PHE A 76 2.24 -0.36 -5.87
N ASN A 77 1.70 0.77 -6.27
CA ASN A 77 2.37 2.06 -6.14
C ASN A 77 1.42 3.06 -5.47
N SER A 78 1.93 3.87 -4.56
CA SER A 78 1.18 4.99 -4.00
C SER A 78 2.03 6.22 -3.78
N THR A 79 1.39 7.38 -3.85
CA THR A 79 2.01 8.69 -3.61
C THR A 79 1.02 9.55 -2.81
N GLY A 80 1.47 10.18 -1.73
CA GLY A 80 0.63 11.04 -0.91
C GLY A 80 -0.37 10.27 -0.03
N CYS A 81 -0.26 8.95 0.04
CA CYS A 81 -1.17 8.10 0.80
C CYS A 81 -0.64 7.75 2.20
N GLY A 82 0.62 8.09 2.49
CA GLY A 82 1.22 7.83 3.79
C GLY A 82 1.53 6.35 3.99
N GLN A 83 1.13 5.81 5.15
CA GLN A 83 1.40 4.42 5.50
C GLN A 83 0.18 3.53 5.26
N TRP A 84 0.40 2.45 4.54
CA TRP A 84 -0.54 1.36 4.36
C TRP A 84 -0.25 0.25 5.37
N LYS A 85 -1.32 -0.33 5.92
CA LYS A 85 -1.25 -1.49 6.81
C LYS A 85 -2.27 -2.54 6.42
N ARG A 86 -1.79 -3.79 6.29
CA ARG A 86 -2.63 -4.95 6.03
C ARG A 86 -3.56 -5.21 7.22
N GLN A 87 -4.83 -5.46 6.93
CA GLN A 87 -5.84 -5.88 7.92
C GLN A 87 -5.86 -7.38 8.11
#